data_AF-A0A838IM87-F1
#
_entry.id   AF-A0A838IM87-F1
#
_cell.length_a   1.000
_cell.length_b   1.000
_cell.length_c   1.000
_cell.angle_alpha   90.00
_cell.angle_beta   90.00
_cell.angle_gamma   90.00
#
_symmetry.space_group_name_H-M   'P 1'
#
loop_
_entity.id
_entity.type
_entity.pdbx_description
1 polymer ?
#
loop_
_entity_poly.entity_id
_entity_poly.type
_entity_poly.pdbx_seq_one_letter_code
_entity_poly.pdbx_strand_id
1 'polypeptide(L)'
;MRATFHLILLVLGLTISLSALGLVACSDETAGTATNNAANNTTTNNATNNADSDVVVVPDVAVFPGFEGCDPLGPQCNNCKDDDGDGLIDGFDPHCISPYDDNESSFATGIPGDNVSNSGFQDCFFDGNSGSGNDGCRIPNGCILGTQTTGCEQTQRCIDSCKPMTRQGCDCFGCCTICNKTMCKTVVVNAQLAPNCTLEALDDPAKCPPCTLNEGCSTPCDPEQCALCPGQLPSDLPESCGGEASCPSHMAPCATTADCEGNAYCSLGCCMPIYL
;
A
#
# COMPACT_ATOMS: atom_id res chain seq x y z
N MET A 1 66.47 -29.37 -22.65
CA MET A 1 66.17 -30.56 -21.84
C MET A 1 64.65 -30.57 -21.66
N ARG A 2 63.86 -31.29 -22.49
CA ARG A 2 63.32 -32.66 -22.26
C ARG A 2 62.81 -32.81 -20.79
N ALA A 3 61.55 -33.15 -20.47
CA ALA A 3 60.57 -33.97 -21.19
C ALA A 3 59.13 -33.88 -20.60
N THR A 4 58.13 -34.12 -21.48
CA THR A 4 56.88 -34.95 -21.37
C THR A 4 55.81 -34.69 -20.29
N PHE A 5 54.55 -34.32 -20.61
CA PHE A 5 53.39 -35.02 -21.26
C PHE A 5 52.57 -35.93 -20.33
N HIS A 6 51.25 -35.66 -20.23
CA HIS A 6 50.04 -36.51 -20.05
C HIS A 6 48.90 -35.51 -19.71
N LEU A 7 47.94 -35.10 -20.55
CA LEU A 7 46.95 -35.75 -21.42
C LEU A 7 46.09 -36.83 -20.72
N ILE A 8 44.95 -36.43 -20.15
CA ILE A 8 43.72 -37.24 -20.15
C ILE A 8 42.52 -36.33 -20.43
N LEU A 9 41.93 -36.57 -21.59
CA LEU A 9 40.65 -36.10 -22.09
C LEU A 9 39.57 -37.06 -21.53
N LEU A 10 38.47 -36.56 -20.97
CA LEU A 10 37.27 -37.39 -20.77
C LEU A 10 36.02 -36.55 -21.06
N VAL A 11 35.52 -36.78 -22.27
CA VAL A 11 34.19 -36.41 -22.80
C VAL A 11 33.21 -37.52 -22.39
N LEU A 12 31.91 -37.22 -22.43
CA LEU A 12 30.70 -38.04 -22.19
C LEU A 12 30.09 -37.82 -20.79
N GLY A 13 28.80 -37.51 -20.63
CA GLY A 13 27.71 -37.47 -21.60
C GLY A 13 26.48 -36.76 -21.04
N LEU A 14 25.76 -36.14 -21.97
CA LEU A 14 24.43 -35.55 -21.82
C LEU A 14 23.42 -36.67 -21.52
N THR A 15 22.65 -36.57 -20.43
CA THR A 15 21.37 -37.28 -20.30
C THR A 15 20.31 -36.29 -19.85
N ILE A 16 19.43 -35.94 -20.79
CA ILE A 16 18.17 -35.24 -20.53
C ILE A 16 17.15 -36.34 -20.25
N SER A 17 16.74 -36.48 -18.99
CA SER A 17 15.62 -37.35 -18.62
C SER A 17 14.31 -36.57 -18.81
N LEU A 18 13.62 -36.90 -19.89
CA LEU A 18 12.24 -36.53 -20.17
C LEU A 18 11.33 -37.56 -19.50
N SER A 19 10.63 -37.18 -18.43
CA SER A 19 9.53 -37.99 -17.86
C SER A 19 8.20 -37.27 -18.04
N ALA A 20 7.31 -38.03 -18.66
CA ALA A 20 6.00 -37.74 -19.21
C ALA A 20 4.91 -37.33 -18.20
N LEU A 21 3.99 -36.54 -18.74
CA LEU A 21 2.52 -36.62 -18.68
C LEU A 21 1.81 -36.53 -17.31
N GLY A 22 1.07 -35.43 -17.17
CA GLY A 22 -0.15 -35.32 -16.38
C GLY A 22 -1.05 -34.22 -16.93
N LEU A 23 -1.72 -34.46 -18.07
CA LEU A 23 -2.86 -33.64 -18.48
C LEU A 23 -4.08 -34.11 -17.68
N VAL A 24 -4.61 -33.25 -16.82
CA VAL A 24 -6.00 -33.35 -16.36
C VAL A 24 -6.88 -32.79 -17.47
N ALA A 25 -7.59 -33.68 -18.16
CA ALA A 25 -8.73 -33.34 -18.99
C ALA A 25 -9.97 -33.34 -18.09
N CYS A 26 -10.65 -32.19 -17.98
CA CYS A 26 -12.08 -32.19 -17.63
C CYS A 26 -12.86 -32.44 -18.93
N SER A 27 -13.63 -33.51 -18.91
CA SER A 27 -14.52 -33.90 -20.00
C SER A 27 -15.63 -32.87 -20.22
N ASP A 28 -15.89 -32.66 -21.51
CA ASP A 28 -17.06 -32.03 -22.09
C ASP A 28 -18.27 -32.99 -21.98
N GLU A 29 -19.42 -32.50 -21.52
CA GLU A 29 -20.73 -33.14 -21.68
C GLU A 29 -21.77 -32.07 -22.08
N THR A 30 -22.02 -32.04 -23.38
CA THR A 30 -23.32 -31.78 -24.04
C THR A 30 -23.78 -30.33 -24.26
N ALA A 31 -23.67 -29.95 -25.53
CA ALA A 31 -24.52 -28.96 -26.18
C ALA A 31 -26.01 -29.38 -26.10
N GLY A 32 -26.83 -28.51 -25.52
CA GLY A 32 -28.29 -28.54 -25.61
C GLY A 32 -28.80 -27.18 -26.09
N THR A 33 -28.98 -27.03 -27.40
CA THR A 33 -29.75 -25.92 -28.00
C THR A 33 -31.25 -26.19 -27.82
N ALA A 34 -31.99 -25.26 -27.20
CA ALA A 34 -33.25 -24.70 -27.75
C ALA A 34 -34.13 -23.95 -26.72
N THR A 35 -34.49 -22.73 -27.12
CA THR A 35 -35.80 -22.05 -27.00
C THR A 35 -36.27 -21.41 -25.68
N ASN A 36 -36.39 -20.08 -25.76
CA ASN A 36 -37.52 -19.21 -25.38
C ASN A 36 -38.26 -19.50 -24.05
N ASN A 37 -38.19 -18.55 -23.11
CA ASN A 37 -39.37 -17.73 -22.82
C ASN A 37 -39.05 -16.49 -21.99
N ALA A 38 -39.48 -15.34 -22.49
CA ALA A 38 -39.80 -14.19 -21.66
C ALA A 38 -41.02 -14.54 -20.81
N ALA A 39 -40.90 -14.45 -19.49
CA ALA A 39 -42.04 -14.37 -18.59
C ALA A 39 -41.67 -13.50 -17.39
N ASN A 40 -42.11 -12.24 -17.50
CA ASN A 40 -42.39 -11.34 -16.40
C ASN A 40 -43.21 -12.06 -15.31
N ASN A 41 -42.75 -12.04 -14.05
CA ASN A 41 -43.68 -12.12 -12.93
C ASN A 41 -43.13 -11.43 -11.67
N THR A 42 -43.54 -10.17 -11.51
CA THR A 42 -43.69 -9.51 -10.22
C THR A 42 -44.56 -10.35 -9.29
N THR A 43 -44.07 -10.82 -8.14
CA THR A 43 -44.91 -10.93 -6.95
C THR A 43 -44.10 -11.07 -5.66
N THR A 44 -44.44 -10.16 -4.74
CA THR A 44 -44.25 -10.14 -3.29
C THR A 44 -44.64 -11.44 -2.58
N ASN A 45 -43.98 -11.76 -1.45
CA ASN A 45 -44.55 -12.19 -0.14
C ASN A 45 -43.39 -12.71 0.75
N ASN A 46 -43.06 -12.03 1.85
CA ASN A 46 -43.59 -12.14 3.22
C ASN A 46 -43.20 -13.44 3.96
N ALA A 47 -42.63 -13.24 5.15
CA ALA A 47 -41.86 -14.17 5.99
C ALA A 47 -42.63 -15.39 6.52
N THR A 48 -41.91 -16.47 6.84
CA THR A 48 -42.13 -17.32 8.03
C THR A 48 -40.95 -18.28 8.27
N ASN A 49 -40.68 -18.52 9.56
CA ASN A 49 -39.51 -19.19 10.13
C ASN A 49 -39.46 -20.71 9.89
N ASN A 50 -38.27 -21.27 9.66
CA ASN A 50 -37.95 -22.63 10.10
C ASN A 50 -36.43 -22.77 10.34
N ALA A 51 -36.05 -23.25 11.51
CA ALA A 51 -34.67 -23.49 11.92
C ALA A 51 -34.28 -24.93 11.60
N ASP A 52 -33.25 -25.13 10.78
CA ASP A 52 -32.37 -26.29 10.88
C ASP A 52 -30.98 -25.97 10.29
N SER A 53 -29.98 -26.22 11.13
CA SER A 53 -28.54 -26.33 10.95
C SER A 53 -27.97 -26.11 9.53
N ASP A 54 -27.28 -24.98 9.31
CA ASP A 54 -26.32 -24.88 8.21
C ASP A 54 -25.25 -23.79 8.46
N VAL A 55 -24.06 -24.07 7.94
CA VAL A 55 -22.79 -23.33 7.94
C VAL A 55 -22.86 -21.83 8.30
N VAL A 56 -22.06 -21.41 9.30
CA VAL A 56 -21.70 -19.99 9.46
C VAL A 56 -20.77 -19.60 8.32
N VAL A 57 -21.38 -19.23 7.19
CA VAL A 57 -20.74 -18.36 6.22
C VAL A 57 -20.76 -17.00 6.89
N VAL A 58 -19.62 -16.48 7.33
CA VAL A 58 -19.48 -15.05 7.55
C VAL A 58 -19.78 -14.40 6.19
N PRO A 59 -20.89 -13.65 6.03
CA PRO A 59 -21.15 -13.00 4.77
C PRO A 59 -20.10 -11.92 4.61
N ASP A 60 -19.18 -12.15 3.67
CA ASP A 60 -18.10 -11.27 3.22
C ASP A 60 -18.59 -9.99 2.52
N VAL A 61 -19.85 -9.59 2.75
CA VAL A 61 -20.37 -8.29 2.36
C VAL A 61 -21.52 -7.94 3.31
N ALA A 62 -21.19 -7.39 4.48
CA ALA A 62 -22.14 -6.50 5.11
C ALA A 62 -22.10 -5.17 4.33
N VAL A 63 -22.94 -5.05 3.29
CA VAL A 63 -23.28 -3.73 2.74
C VAL A 63 -24.04 -3.01 3.85
N PHE A 64 -23.32 -2.30 4.70
CA PHE A 64 -23.90 -1.36 5.63
C PHE A 64 -24.42 -0.15 4.84
N PRO A 65 -25.67 0.30 5.06
CA PRO A 65 -26.13 1.54 4.48
C PRO A 65 -25.36 2.70 5.13
N GLY A 66 -24.34 3.20 4.41
CA GLY A 66 -23.44 4.29 4.84
C GLY A 66 -22.23 4.50 3.91
N PHE A 67 -22.29 3.97 2.68
CA PHE A 67 -21.19 3.91 1.71
C PHE A 67 -21.02 5.21 0.90
N GLU A 68 -21.06 6.37 1.56
CA GLU A 68 -20.65 7.64 0.91
C GLU A 68 -19.19 7.88 1.30
N GLY A 69 -18.19 7.44 0.51
CA GLY A 69 -16.80 7.81 0.79
C GLY A 69 -15.72 6.96 0.11
N CYS A 70 -15.78 5.64 0.23
CA CYS A 70 -14.89 4.71 -0.47
C CYS A 70 -15.56 4.16 -1.74
N ASP A 71 -14.77 3.70 -2.71
CA ASP A 71 -15.26 3.09 -3.94
C ASP A 71 -15.02 1.58 -3.90
N PRO A 72 -16.03 0.72 -3.68
CA PRO A 72 -15.81 -0.72 -3.51
C PRO A 72 -15.34 -1.43 -4.79
N LEU A 73 -15.34 -0.73 -5.93
CA LEU A 73 -14.77 -1.16 -7.20
C LEU A 73 -13.50 -0.37 -7.58
N GLY A 74 -13.05 0.51 -6.68
CA GLY A 74 -11.88 1.34 -6.84
C GLY A 74 -10.57 0.62 -6.45
N PRO A 75 -9.47 1.40 -6.35
CA PRO A 75 -8.15 0.90 -5.97
C PRO A 75 -8.17 0.26 -4.58
N GLN A 76 -7.30 -0.72 -4.35
CA GLN A 76 -7.21 -1.45 -3.07
C GLN A 76 -7.16 -0.50 -1.85
N CYS A 77 -6.46 0.62 -1.97
CA CYS A 77 -6.27 1.55 -0.86
C CYS A 77 -7.42 2.53 -0.58
N ASN A 78 -8.57 2.38 -1.24
CA ASN A 78 -9.79 3.15 -0.95
C ASN A 78 -11.07 2.39 -1.35
N ASN A 79 -11.07 1.06 -1.24
CA ASN A 79 -12.20 0.22 -1.61
C ASN A 79 -12.96 -0.38 -0.41
N CYS A 80 -12.60 0.02 0.82
CA CYS A 80 -13.22 -0.45 2.07
C CYS A 80 -13.05 -1.95 2.29
N LYS A 81 -11.95 -2.53 1.82
CA LYS A 81 -11.55 -3.91 2.10
C LYS A 81 -10.14 -3.90 2.66
N ASP A 82 -9.85 -4.99 3.35
CA ASP A 82 -8.50 -5.40 3.71
C ASP A 82 -8.09 -6.39 2.62
N ASP A 83 -7.53 -5.89 1.51
CA ASP A 83 -7.23 -6.68 0.31
C ASP A 83 -6.01 -7.61 0.51
N ASP A 84 -5.15 -7.34 1.50
CA ASP A 84 -3.98 -8.15 1.82
C ASP A 84 -4.14 -9.03 3.08
N GLY A 85 -5.16 -8.77 3.91
CA GLY A 85 -5.58 -9.58 5.04
C GLY A 85 -4.79 -9.33 6.33
N ASP A 86 -4.10 -8.20 6.47
CA ASP A 86 -3.26 -7.90 7.63
C ASP A 86 -4.03 -7.31 8.84
N GLY A 87 -5.30 -6.96 8.60
CA GLY A 87 -6.25 -6.38 9.56
C GLY A 87 -6.27 -4.86 9.59
N LEU A 88 -5.56 -4.19 8.69
CA LEU A 88 -5.65 -2.77 8.40
C LEU A 88 -6.46 -2.58 7.10
N ILE A 89 -7.09 -1.42 6.97
CA ILE A 89 -8.00 -1.15 5.84
C ILE A 89 -7.63 0.20 5.26
N ASP A 90 -7.42 0.24 3.95
CA ASP A 90 -7.30 1.45 3.13
C ASP A 90 -6.31 2.47 3.73
N GLY A 91 -6.77 3.68 4.06
CA GLY A 91 -5.93 4.77 4.58
C GLY A 91 -5.38 4.54 5.99
N PHE A 92 -5.77 3.46 6.69
CA PHE A 92 -5.12 3.01 7.92
C PHE A 92 -4.00 2.01 7.66
N ASP A 93 -4.01 1.37 6.49
CA ASP A 93 -2.95 0.51 6.05
C ASP A 93 -1.66 1.33 5.72
N PRO A 94 -0.49 0.92 6.21
CA PRO A 94 0.78 1.62 6.01
C PRO A 94 1.38 1.43 4.61
N HIS A 95 1.00 0.38 3.88
CA HIS A 95 1.39 0.15 2.49
C HIS A 95 0.61 1.03 1.52
N CYS A 96 -0.63 1.36 1.86
CA CYS A 96 -1.39 2.36 1.14
C CYS A 96 -0.76 3.73 1.33
N ILE A 97 -0.22 4.38 0.30
CA ILE A 97 0.42 5.70 0.36
C ILE A 97 -0.58 6.79 -0.06
N SER A 98 -1.44 6.46 -1.03
CA SER A 98 -2.51 7.29 -1.57
C SER A 98 -3.81 6.48 -1.73
N PRO A 99 -4.99 7.13 -1.87
CA PRO A 99 -6.25 6.43 -2.09
C PRO A 99 -6.36 5.86 -3.53
N TYR A 100 -5.37 6.15 -4.38
CA TYR A 100 -5.33 5.68 -5.76
C TYR A 100 -4.40 4.49 -5.96
N ASP A 101 -3.71 4.06 -4.89
CA ASP A 101 -2.82 2.92 -4.93
C ASP A 101 -3.62 1.62 -5.03
N ASP A 102 -3.12 0.71 -5.86
CA ASP A 102 -3.80 -0.56 -6.16
C ASP A 102 -3.00 -1.76 -5.64
N ASN A 103 -2.28 -1.54 -4.53
CA ASN A 103 -1.47 -2.54 -3.88
C ASN A 103 -1.35 -2.24 -2.38
N GLU A 104 -2.15 -2.95 -1.59
CA GLU A 104 -2.13 -2.89 -0.12
C GLU A 104 -1.09 -3.85 0.49
N SER A 105 -0.44 -4.70 -0.32
CA SER A 105 0.46 -5.75 0.18
C SER A 105 1.95 -5.37 0.27
N SER A 106 2.31 -4.16 -0.17
CA SER A 106 3.69 -3.68 -0.14
C SER A 106 3.74 -2.16 -0.29
N PHE A 107 4.82 -1.51 0.13
CA PHE A 107 5.01 -0.07 -0.07
C PHE A 107 5.21 0.39 -1.54
N ALA A 108 4.94 -0.48 -2.51
CA ALA A 108 4.86 -0.10 -3.91
C ALA A 108 3.42 0.29 -4.26
N THR A 109 3.21 1.46 -4.85
CA THR A 109 1.87 2.01 -5.15
C THR A 109 1.05 1.19 -6.15
N GLY A 110 1.67 0.28 -6.91
CA GLY A 110 1.01 -0.48 -7.97
C GLY A 110 0.67 0.34 -9.22
N ILE A 111 0.98 1.64 -9.23
CA ILE A 111 0.71 2.56 -10.35
C ILE A 111 1.81 2.43 -11.42
N PRO A 112 1.47 2.11 -12.69
CA PRO A 112 2.48 2.01 -13.74
C PRO A 112 3.20 3.33 -13.99
N GLY A 113 4.51 3.36 -13.74
CA GLY A 113 5.33 4.55 -13.98
C GLY A 113 5.44 5.50 -12.79
N ASP A 114 4.92 5.12 -11.63
CA ASP A 114 5.20 5.75 -10.35
C ASP A 114 6.31 4.97 -9.61
N ASN A 115 7.10 5.66 -8.80
CA ASN A 115 8.26 5.08 -8.12
C ASN A 115 9.18 4.29 -9.07
N VAL A 116 9.35 4.74 -10.32
CA VAL A 116 10.21 4.09 -11.32
C VAL A 116 11.45 4.91 -11.69
N SER A 117 11.73 6.00 -10.95
CA SER A 117 12.83 6.92 -11.22
C SER A 117 14.21 6.29 -10.98
N ASN A 118 14.65 5.47 -11.93
CA ASN A 118 15.96 4.84 -12.06
C ASN A 118 17.09 5.85 -12.38
N SER A 119 16.91 7.11 -11.96
CA SER A 119 17.76 8.25 -12.30
C SER A 119 18.69 8.68 -11.15
N GLY A 120 18.65 7.99 -10.00
CA GLY A 120 19.44 8.34 -8.80
C GLY A 120 18.90 9.53 -8.02
N PHE A 121 17.69 9.99 -8.36
CA PHE A 121 16.97 11.05 -7.67
C PHE A 121 15.53 10.63 -7.46
N GLN A 122 14.96 11.14 -6.39
CA GLN A 122 13.57 11.03 -5.99
C GLN A 122 12.89 12.39 -6.16
N ASP A 123 11.68 12.37 -6.68
CA ASP A 123 10.72 13.46 -6.78
C ASP A 123 9.78 13.42 -5.56
N CYS A 124 8.66 14.12 -5.61
CA CYS A 124 7.63 13.97 -4.59
C CYS A 124 7.13 12.53 -4.50
N PHE A 125 7.36 11.84 -3.39
CA PHE A 125 6.96 10.44 -3.26
C PHE A 125 5.44 10.24 -3.28
N PHE A 126 4.68 11.25 -2.82
CA PHE A 126 3.24 11.15 -2.59
C PHE A 126 2.40 11.79 -3.71
N ASP A 127 2.99 12.16 -4.85
CA ASP A 127 2.28 12.86 -5.94
C ASP A 127 1.78 11.94 -7.08
N GLY A 128 1.99 10.62 -6.94
CA GLY A 128 1.45 9.60 -7.84
C GLY A 128 2.07 9.57 -9.23
N ASN A 129 3.22 10.21 -9.46
CA ASN A 129 3.94 10.12 -10.72
C ASN A 129 5.47 10.18 -10.53
N SER A 130 6.21 9.78 -11.57
CA SER A 130 7.68 9.91 -11.60
C SER A 130 8.15 11.03 -12.54
N GLY A 131 9.10 11.82 -12.07
CA GLY A 131 9.84 12.90 -12.72
C GLY A 131 9.56 14.28 -12.10
N SER A 132 10.58 15.14 -12.02
CA SER A 132 10.50 16.48 -11.39
C SER A 132 9.63 17.53 -12.14
N GLY A 133 8.82 17.12 -13.11
CA GLY A 133 8.28 17.97 -14.18
C GLY A 133 7.15 18.93 -13.74
N ASN A 134 6.40 18.52 -12.71
CA ASN A 134 5.22 19.19 -12.15
C ASN A 134 5.55 19.87 -10.79
N ASP A 135 6.39 19.25 -9.97
CA ASP A 135 6.70 19.64 -8.58
C ASP A 135 8.05 20.39 -8.41
N GLY A 136 8.98 20.23 -9.36
CA GLY A 136 10.35 20.75 -9.27
C GLY A 136 11.22 20.05 -8.21
N CYS A 137 10.82 18.88 -7.71
CA CYS A 137 11.56 18.10 -6.72
C CYS A 137 12.56 17.16 -7.38
N ARG A 138 13.79 17.14 -6.88
CA ARG A 138 14.83 16.24 -7.36
C ARG A 138 15.89 16.02 -6.28
N ILE A 139 15.55 15.25 -5.26
CA ILE A 139 16.47 14.92 -4.17
C ILE A 139 17.33 13.70 -4.56
N PRO A 140 18.66 13.73 -4.38
CA PRO A 140 19.49 12.54 -4.59
C PRO A 140 19.07 11.39 -3.67
N ASN A 141 19.01 10.16 -4.19
CA ASN A 141 18.66 8.98 -3.38
C ASN A 141 19.63 8.80 -2.20
N GLY A 142 20.89 9.22 -2.39
CA GLY A 142 21.89 9.20 -1.33
C GLY A 142 21.54 10.09 -0.14
N CYS A 143 20.79 11.18 -0.34
CA CYS A 143 20.32 12.04 0.75
C CYS A 143 19.25 11.35 1.59
N ILE A 144 18.32 10.64 0.94
CA ILE A 144 17.28 9.86 1.63
C ILE A 144 17.91 8.73 2.44
N LEU A 145 18.88 8.02 1.85
CA LEU A 145 19.60 6.91 2.50
C LEU A 145 20.67 7.37 3.51
N GLY A 146 20.87 8.68 3.70
CA GLY A 146 21.91 9.22 4.57
C GLY A 146 23.35 8.93 4.14
N THR A 147 23.55 8.47 2.90
CA THR A 147 24.88 8.18 2.32
C THR A 147 25.53 9.39 1.65
N GLN A 148 24.76 10.47 1.47
CA GLN A 148 25.18 11.74 0.87
C GLN A 148 24.71 12.90 1.74
N THR A 149 25.58 13.91 1.92
CA THR A 149 25.29 15.12 2.70
C THR A 149 25.33 16.40 1.87
N THR A 150 25.76 16.32 0.61
CA THR A 150 25.88 17.47 -0.30
C THR A 150 24.74 17.48 -1.32
N GLY A 151 24.17 18.65 -1.61
CA GLY A 151 23.09 18.76 -2.60
C GLY A 151 21.76 18.14 -2.16
N CYS A 152 21.50 18.06 -0.86
CA CYS A 152 20.25 17.56 -0.28
C CYS A 152 19.22 18.67 -0.01
N GLU A 153 19.60 19.92 -0.26
CA GLU A 153 18.73 21.10 -0.09
C GLU A 153 17.55 21.07 -1.07
N GLN A 154 16.36 21.35 -0.55
CA GLN A 154 15.13 21.40 -1.34
C GLN A 154 14.76 22.83 -1.68
N THR A 155 14.21 23.04 -2.87
CA THR A 155 13.66 24.36 -3.22
C THR A 155 12.35 24.59 -2.50
N GLN A 156 12.01 25.85 -2.21
CA GLN A 156 10.70 26.16 -1.60
C GLN A 156 9.54 25.67 -2.47
N ARG A 157 9.68 25.75 -3.81
CA ARG A 157 8.70 25.19 -4.74
C ARG A 157 8.45 23.70 -4.49
N CYS A 158 9.52 22.91 -4.33
CA CYS A 158 9.41 21.49 -4.05
C CYS A 158 8.65 21.24 -2.73
N ILE A 159 9.02 21.97 -1.68
CA ILE A 159 8.35 21.85 -0.37
C ILE A 159 6.88 22.24 -0.44
N ASP A 160 6.55 23.36 -1.09
CA ASP A 160 5.17 23.84 -1.22
C ASP A 160 4.30 22.89 -2.06
N SER A 161 4.88 22.22 -3.05
CA SER A 161 4.20 21.22 -3.85
C SER A 161 3.97 19.92 -3.06
N CYS A 162 4.97 19.41 -2.34
CA CYS A 162 4.90 18.09 -1.73
C CYS A 162 4.26 18.04 -0.35
N LYS A 163 4.51 19.05 0.48
CA LYS A 163 4.05 19.06 1.87
C LYS A 163 2.54 18.84 2.01
N PRO A 164 1.65 19.41 1.15
CA PRO A 164 0.21 19.16 1.23
C PRO A 164 -0.19 17.70 0.99
N MET A 165 0.60 16.94 0.23
CA MET A 165 0.36 15.52 -0.08
C MET A 165 1.06 14.57 0.89
N THR A 166 2.02 15.08 1.68
CA THR A 166 2.80 14.28 2.61
C THR A 166 1.91 13.80 3.75
N ARG A 167 1.83 12.48 3.91
CA ARG A 167 1.07 11.87 5.00
C ARG A 167 1.70 12.14 6.37
N GLN A 168 0.86 12.19 7.41
CA GLN A 168 1.34 12.16 8.80
C GLN A 168 2.23 10.93 9.05
N GLY A 169 3.31 11.11 9.79
CA GLY A 169 4.38 10.13 9.99
C GLY A 169 5.47 10.13 8.93
N CYS A 170 5.28 10.83 7.80
CA CYS A 170 6.20 10.81 6.67
C CYS A 170 6.82 12.17 6.33
N ASP A 171 7.88 12.15 5.52
CA ASP A 171 8.41 13.29 4.78
C ASP A 171 8.08 13.20 3.28
N CYS A 172 8.36 14.24 2.51
CA CYS A 172 8.02 14.29 1.07
C CYS A 172 8.61 13.16 0.22
N PHE A 173 9.65 12.48 0.70
CA PHE A 173 10.53 11.65 -0.13
C PHE A 173 10.43 10.16 0.23
N GLY A 174 9.43 9.80 1.04
CA GLY A 174 9.18 8.41 1.42
C GLY A 174 10.06 7.93 2.57
N CYS A 175 10.57 8.83 3.42
CA CYS A 175 11.00 8.47 4.76
C CYS A 175 9.78 8.54 5.69
N CYS A 176 9.44 7.43 6.33
CA CYS A 176 8.23 7.34 7.15
C CYS A 176 8.50 6.61 8.47
N THR A 177 7.90 7.09 9.55
CA THR A 177 7.78 6.34 10.80
C THR A 177 6.61 5.38 10.67
N ILE A 178 6.90 4.13 10.35
CA ILE A 178 5.92 3.05 10.20
C ILE A 178 5.87 2.25 11.50
N CYS A 179 4.67 1.93 11.95
CA CYS A 179 4.42 1.06 13.08
C CYS A 179 3.87 -0.29 12.63
N ASN A 180 4.25 -1.34 13.33
CA ASN A 180 3.48 -2.57 13.41
C ASN A 180 2.93 -2.71 14.83
N LYS A 181 2.21 -3.80 15.11
CA LYS A 181 1.59 -4.10 16.42
C LYS A 181 2.57 -4.12 17.62
N THR A 182 3.88 -4.12 17.39
CA THR A 182 4.91 -4.24 18.44
C THR A 182 5.89 -3.08 18.52
N MET A 183 6.10 -2.33 17.42
CA MET A 183 7.16 -1.34 17.33
C MET A 183 6.94 -0.36 16.18
N CYS A 184 7.55 0.82 16.31
CA CYS A 184 7.63 1.82 15.26
C CYS A 184 9.08 2.05 14.81
N LYS A 185 9.28 2.22 13.50
CA LYS A 185 10.58 2.44 12.87
C LYS A 185 10.49 3.49 11.78
N THR A 186 11.44 4.42 11.78
CA THR A 186 11.61 5.42 10.71
C THR A 186 12.48 4.84 9.61
N VAL A 187 11.86 4.49 8.48
CA VAL A 187 12.46 3.72 7.38
C VAL A 187 12.06 4.30 6.03
N VAL A 188 12.84 3.96 5.01
CA VAL A 188 12.50 4.30 3.62
C VAL A 188 11.43 3.32 3.12
N VAL A 189 10.28 3.85 2.71
CA VAL A 189 9.16 3.06 2.15
C VAL A 189 9.18 3.02 0.62
N ASN A 190 10.11 3.74 -0.02
CA ASN A 190 10.25 3.69 -1.46
C ASN A 190 10.71 2.30 -1.92
N ALA A 191 9.84 1.58 -2.65
CA ALA A 191 10.10 0.22 -3.11
C ALA A 191 11.31 0.08 -4.06
N GLN A 192 11.80 1.14 -4.71
CA GLN A 192 13.07 1.08 -5.45
C GLN A 192 14.28 1.08 -4.53
N LEU A 193 14.22 1.87 -3.46
CA LEU A 193 15.31 2.02 -2.49
C LEU A 193 15.32 0.89 -1.46
N ALA A 194 14.14 0.36 -1.15
CA ALA A 194 13.91 -0.65 -0.13
C ALA A 194 12.96 -1.77 -0.63
N PRO A 195 13.30 -2.51 -1.70
CA PRO A 195 12.41 -3.48 -2.34
C PRO A 195 12.05 -4.69 -1.47
N ASN A 196 12.78 -4.90 -0.37
CA ASN A 196 12.54 -6.01 0.56
C ASN A 196 11.99 -5.53 1.90
N CYS A 197 11.63 -4.25 2.02
CA CYS A 197 11.04 -3.74 3.25
C CYS A 197 9.56 -4.16 3.33
N THR A 198 9.21 -4.82 4.43
CA THR A 198 7.84 -5.26 4.75
C THR A 198 7.56 -4.97 6.22
N LEU A 199 6.29 -4.99 6.65
CA LEU A 199 5.91 -4.75 8.05
C LEU A 199 6.54 -5.74 9.04
N GLU A 200 6.75 -6.99 8.63
CA GLU A 200 7.40 -8.01 9.46
C GLU A 200 8.91 -7.82 9.56
N ALA A 201 9.50 -7.09 8.60
CA ALA A 201 10.93 -6.87 8.49
C ALA A 201 11.37 -5.45 8.89
N LEU A 202 10.50 -4.65 9.51
CA LEU A 202 10.79 -3.26 9.92
C LEU A 202 12.03 -3.14 10.82
N ASP A 203 12.38 -4.18 11.56
CA ASP A 203 13.54 -4.21 12.45
C ASP A 203 14.86 -4.57 11.74
N ASP A 204 14.82 -5.04 10.50
CA ASP A 204 15.97 -5.44 9.70
C ASP A 204 16.46 -4.26 8.83
N PRO A 205 17.54 -3.55 9.21
CA PRO A 205 18.02 -2.39 8.48
C PRO A 205 18.60 -2.73 7.09
N ALA A 206 18.84 -4.01 6.78
CA ALA A 206 19.25 -4.43 5.45
C ALA A 206 18.06 -4.56 4.49
N LYS A 207 16.85 -4.77 5.03
CA LYS A 207 15.60 -4.86 4.29
C LYS A 207 14.85 -3.53 4.28
N CYS A 208 14.78 -2.89 5.44
CA CYS A 208 14.18 -1.58 5.69
C CYS A 208 15.25 -0.57 6.11
N PRO A 209 15.94 0.08 5.15
CA PRO A 209 16.97 1.06 5.45
C PRO A 209 16.42 2.18 6.33
N PRO A 210 17.11 2.53 7.43
CA PRO A 210 16.72 3.65 8.26
C PRO A 210 16.96 4.98 7.51
N CYS A 211 16.15 5.98 7.81
CA CYS A 211 16.27 7.32 7.27
C CYS A 211 15.96 8.38 8.34
N THR A 212 16.17 9.65 8.01
CA THR A 212 15.80 10.78 8.86
C THR A 212 14.78 11.64 8.10
N LEU A 213 13.67 11.95 8.76
CA LEU A 213 12.61 12.79 8.18
C LEU A 213 13.17 14.16 7.78
N ASN A 214 12.83 14.62 6.59
CA ASN A 214 13.13 15.97 6.16
C ASN A 214 12.25 16.99 6.90
N GLU A 215 12.84 17.74 7.83
CA GLU A 215 12.13 18.74 8.66
C GLU A 215 11.42 19.83 7.84
N GLY A 216 11.85 20.08 6.60
CA GLY A 216 11.25 21.08 5.72
C GLY A 216 9.84 20.74 5.27
N CYS A 217 9.49 19.46 5.21
CA CYS A 217 8.18 19.02 4.75
C CYS A 217 7.60 17.77 5.42
N SER A 218 8.25 17.23 6.43
CA SER A 218 7.67 16.17 7.23
C SER A 218 6.49 16.66 8.05
N THR A 219 5.53 15.76 8.27
CA THR A 219 4.52 15.89 9.32
C THR A 219 4.71 14.73 10.28
N PRO A 220 5.57 14.85 11.31
CA PRO A 220 5.83 13.76 12.23
C PRO A 220 4.56 13.28 12.93
N CYS A 221 4.47 11.97 13.18
CA CYS A 221 3.46 11.39 14.06
C CYS A 221 4.02 11.28 15.49
N ASP A 222 3.13 11.37 16.47
CA ASP A 222 3.42 11.17 17.89
C ASP A 222 2.13 10.74 18.60
N PRO A 223 1.97 9.45 18.92
CA PRO A 223 0.78 8.93 19.59
C PRO A 223 0.52 9.59 20.95
N GLU A 224 1.56 10.05 21.65
CA GLU A 224 1.40 10.78 22.91
C GLU A 224 0.79 12.18 22.71
N GLN A 225 0.87 12.71 21.49
CA GLN A 225 0.18 13.92 21.04
C GLN A 225 -1.05 13.59 20.17
N CYS A 226 -1.56 12.35 20.28
CA CYS A 226 -2.73 11.85 19.56
C CYS A 226 -2.56 11.79 18.03
N ALA A 227 -1.35 11.91 17.51
CA ALA A 227 -1.06 11.84 16.08
C ALA A 227 -0.66 10.40 15.70
N LEU A 228 -1.52 9.73 14.93
CA LEU A 228 -1.30 8.35 14.50
C LEU A 228 -0.13 8.25 13.53
N CYS A 229 0.70 7.23 13.70
CA CYS A 229 1.66 6.81 12.68
C CYS A 229 1.02 5.80 11.73
N PRO A 230 1.49 5.70 10.46
CA PRO A 230 1.13 4.59 9.58
C PRO A 230 1.23 3.23 10.26
N GLY A 231 0.18 2.40 10.12
CA GLY A 231 0.09 1.09 10.75
C GLY A 231 -0.48 1.09 12.18
N GLN A 232 -1.04 2.21 12.63
CA GLN A 232 -1.78 2.33 13.88
C GLN A 232 -3.25 2.65 13.64
N LEU A 233 -4.10 2.18 14.54
CA LEU A 233 -5.52 2.45 14.61
C LEU A 233 -5.83 3.44 15.76
N PRO A 234 -7.00 4.09 15.76
CA PRO A 234 -7.41 4.96 16.88
C PRO A 234 -7.41 4.24 18.24
N SER A 235 -7.58 2.92 18.25
CA SER A 235 -7.47 2.08 19.46
C SER A 235 -6.05 1.99 20.04
N ASP A 236 -5.03 2.33 19.26
CA ASP A 236 -3.62 2.33 19.67
C ASP A 236 -3.21 3.67 20.30
N LEU A 237 -4.08 4.69 20.27
CA LEU A 237 -3.83 5.95 20.95
C LEU A 237 -3.96 5.81 22.46
N PRO A 238 -3.20 6.59 23.24
CA PRO A 238 -3.39 6.68 24.69
C PRO A 238 -4.82 7.08 25.06
N GLU A 239 -5.30 6.60 26.20
CA GLU A 239 -6.65 6.94 26.70
C GLU A 239 -6.88 8.46 26.82
N SER A 240 -5.82 9.24 27.06
CA SER A 240 -5.88 10.70 27.10
C SER A 240 -6.34 11.36 25.79
N CYS A 241 -6.23 10.66 24.67
CA CYS A 241 -6.67 11.12 23.35
C CYS A 241 -8.17 10.87 23.11
N GLY A 242 -8.85 10.12 23.97
CA GLY A 242 -10.28 9.85 23.82
C GLY A 242 -10.66 9.04 22.57
N GLY A 243 -9.69 8.39 21.92
CA GLY A 243 -9.89 7.63 20.68
C GLY A 243 -9.98 8.50 19.42
N GLU A 244 -9.57 9.77 19.48
CA GLU A 244 -9.61 10.70 18.35
C GLU A 244 -8.19 11.11 17.94
N ALA A 245 -7.91 11.08 16.63
CA ALA A 245 -6.63 11.46 16.08
C ALA A 245 -6.49 12.98 15.96
N SER A 246 -5.29 13.49 16.25
CA SER A 246 -4.91 14.88 16.04
C SER A 246 -4.38 15.09 14.63
N CYS A 247 -5.13 15.82 13.82
CA CYS A 247 -4.85 16.02 12.40
C CYS A 247 -4.02 17.27 12.09
N PRO A 248 -3.15 17.21 11.07
CA PRO A 248 -2.39 18.36 10.61
C PRO A 248 -3.27 19.41 9.92
N SER A 249 -2.81 20.66 9.88
CA SER A 249 -3.32 21.74 8.99
C SER A 249 -4.84 21.96 8.99
N HIS A 250 -5.51 21.84 10.15
CA HIS A 250 -6.96 22.00 10.31
C HIS A 250 -7.82 20.97 9.57
N MET A 251 -7.25 19.83 9.20
CA MET A 251 -8.03 18.71 8.68
C MET A 251 -8.97 18.18 9.77
N ALA A 252 -10.15 17.74 9.35
CA ALA A 252 -11.10 17.11 10.25
C ALA A 252 -10.63 15.69 10.60
N PRO A 253 -10.83 15.25 11.85
CA PRO A 253 -10.67 13.85 12.20
C PRO A 253 -11.77 13.00 11.55
N CYS A 254 -11.46 11.74 11.31
CA CYS A 254 -12.38 10.77 10.72
C CYS A 254 -12.17 9.37 11.31
N ALA A 255 -13.22 8.56 11.28
CA ALA A 255 -13.12 7.12 11.50
C ALA A 255 -13.13 6.36 10.17
N THR A 256 -13.87 6.89 9.19
CA THR A 256 -14.01 6.33 7.84
C THR A 256 -14.01 7.46 6.81
N THR A 257 -13.80 7.13 5.53
CA THR A 257 -13.88 8.15 4.46
C THR A 257 -15.25 8.83 4.38
N ALA A 258 -16.31 8.21 4.93
CA ALA A 258 -17.63 8.82 5.00
C ALA A 258 -17.75 10.02 5.95
N ASP A 259 -16.80 10.17 6.88
CA ASP A 259 -16.74 11.34 7.76
C ASP A 259 -16.12 12.56 7.06
N CYS A 260 -15.55 12.37 5.86
CA CYS A 260 -14.84 13.40 5.13
C CYS A 260 -15.73 14.13 4.12
N GLU A 261 -15.74 15.46 4.20
CA GLU A 261 -16.43 16.31 3.24
C GLU A 261 -15.56 16.60 2.00
N GLY A 262 -16.20 16.74 0.84
CA GLY A 262 -15.53 17.17 -0.39
C GLY A 262 -14.65 16.08 -1.03
N ASN A 263 -13.53 16.48 -1.64
CA ASN A 263 -12.59 15.57 -2.30
C ASN A 263 -11.49 15.15 -1.31
N ALA A 264 -11.86 14.38 -0.29
CA ALA A 264 -10.96 13.93 0.77
C ALA A 264 -11.22 12.46 1.11
N TYR A 265 -10.19 11.78 1.63
CA TYR A 265 -10.27 10.40 2.11
C TYR A 265 -9.79 10.29 3.55
N CYS A 266 -10.27 9.29 4.29
CA CYS A 266 -9.80 9.08 5.65
C CYS A 266 -8.48 8.32 5.64
N SER A 267 -7.42 8.96 6.13
CA SER A 267 -6.12 8.32 6.32
C SER A 267 -5.58 8.64 7.70
N LEU A 268 -5.20 7.60 8.45
CA LEU A 268 -4.70 7.71 9.82
C LEU A 268 -5.60 8.56 10.73
N GLY A 269 -6.91 8.41 10.56
CA GLY A 269 -7.91 9.15 11.33
C GLY A 269 -8.06 10.63 10.94
N CYS A 270 -7.54 11.04 9.77
CA CYS A 270 -7.61 12.40 9.27
C CYS A 270 -8.13 12.47 7.83
N CYS A 271 -9.00 13.45 7.56
CA CYS A 271 -9.51 13.72 6.22
C CYS A 271 -8.44 14.39 5.36
N MET A 272 -7.69 13.56 4.64
CA MET A 272 -6.63 13.99 3.74
C MET A 272 -7.23 14.42 2.39
N PRO A 273 -6.91 15.63 1.91
CA PRO A 273 -7.38 16.09 0.60
C PRO A 273 -6.76 15.24 -0.51
N ILE A 274 -7.56 14.99 -1.54
CA ILE A 274 -7.13 14.27 -2.72
C ILE A 274 -6.77 15.29 -3.81
N TYR A 275 -5.52 15.25 -4.26
CA TYR A 275 -5.00 16.10 -5.33
C TYR A 275 -4.88 15.27 -6.61
N LEU A 276 -5.59 15.71 -7.66
CA LEU A 276 -5.63 15.09 -9.00
C LEU A 276 -4.87 15.96 -10.02
#